data_AF-A0A395J5B1-F1
#
_entry.id   AF-A0A395J5B1-F1
#
_cell.length_a   1.000
_cell.length_b   1.000
_cell.length_c   1.000
_cell.angle_alpha   90.00
_cell.angle_beta   90.00
_cell.angle_gamma   90.00
#
_symmetry.space_group_name_H-M   'P 1'
#
loop_
_entity.id
_entity.type
_entity.pdbx_description
1 polymer ?
#
loop_
_entity_poly.entity_id
_entity_poly.type
_entity_poly.pdbx_seq_one_letter_code
_entity_poly.pdbx_strand_id
1 'polypeptide(L)'
;MDVDLSDFITLGVETKLLLNYPKPLVAVLPVALAVSVVRFSGTLSISFVPGSPLTGSPTTLAFCFLDDYRLDLSIRSLVGSRSRLQDVPKIAQLIEARLHTWFDERCVEPRFQQIELPSLWPRKKNTRGGEDLDAGSEVGGMGWEGEE
;
A
#
# COMPACT_ATOMS: atom_id res chain seq x y z
N MET A 1 -12.97 -2.13 -13.60
CA MET A 1 -13.71 -2.39 -12.35
C MET A 1 -13.86 -1.05 -11.67
N ASP A 2 -15.09 -0.63 -11.38
CA ASP A 2 -15.32 0.70 -10.80
C ASP A 2 -15.12 0.62 -9.28
N VAL A 3 -14.36 1.58 -8.75
CA VAL A 3 -14.07 1.70 -7.32
C VAL A 3 -14.61 3.05 -6.87
N ASP A 4 -15.47 3.07 -5.86
CA ASP A 4 -15.95 4.29 -5.20
C ASP A 4 -15.87 4.09 -3.68
N LEU A 5 -14.96 4.83 -3.07
CA LEU A 5 -14.69 4.87 -1.64
C LEU A 5 -15.16 6.22 -1.11
N SER A 6 -16.15 6.19 -0.23
CA SER A 6 -16.70 7.37 0.46
C SER A 6 -16.47 7.24 1.97
N ASP A 7 -15.21 7.17 2.37
CA ASP A 7 -14.79 7.07 3.77
C ASP A 7 -13.66 8.04 4.07
N PHE A 8 -13.48 8.39 5.35
CA PHE A 8 -12.49 9.33 5.84
C PHE A 8 -11.21 8.61 6.29
N ILE A 9 -10.32 8.29 5.36
CA ILE A 9 -9.01 7.73 5.70
C ILE A 9 -8.06 8.88 6.03
N THR A 10 -7.69 9.03 7.31
CA THR A 10 -6.85 10.14 7.79
C THR A 10 -5.43 9.69 8.12
N LEU A 11 -4.44 10.34 7.52
CA LEU A 11 -3.01 10.21 7.79
C LEU A 11 -2.51 11.46 8.54
N GLY A 12 -1.99 11.27 9.75
CA GLY A 12 -1.26 12.32 10.48
C GLY A 12 0.20 12.36 10.06
N VAL A 13 0.69 13.56 9.70
CA VAL A 13 2.05 13.79 9.22
C VAL A 13 2.68 14.93 10.01
N GLU A 14 3.75 14.64 10.75
CA GLU A 14 4.59 15.65 11.36
C GLU A 14 5.84 15.85 10.50
N THR A 15 6.02 17.06 9.96
CA THR A 15 7.14 17.37 9.06
C THR A 15 7.72 18.74 9.36
N LYS A 16 8.97 18.95 8.94
CA LYS A 16 9.64 20.26 8.97
C LYS A 16 9.74 20.79 7.54
N LEU A 17 9.06 21.89 7.25
CA LEU A 17 9.11 22.53 5.94
C LEU A 17 10.29 23.52 5.89
N LEU A 18 11.13 23.39 4.86
CA LEU A 18 12.20 24.34 4.57
C LEU A 18 11.67 25.43 3.64
N LEU A 19 11.54 26.65 4.15
CA LEU A 19 11.07 27.81 3.40
C LEU A 19 12.25 28.51 2.70
N ASN A 20 12.14 28.65 1.38
CA ASN A 20 13.16 29.26 0.52
C ASN A 20 12.75 30.64 -0.04
N TYR A 21 11.76 31.30 0.57
CA TYR A 21 11.28 32.61 0.13
C TYR A 21 11.34 33.64 1.27
N PRO A 22 11.83 34.88 1.04
CA PRO A 22 12.39 35.43 -0.21
C PRO A 22 13.88 35.11 -0.45
N LYS A 23 14.54 34.35 0.43
CA LYS A 23 15.93 33.87 0.27
C LYS A 23 15.98 32.34 0.50
N PRO A 24 16.95 31.61 -0.06
CA PRO A 24 17.11 30.18 0.22
C PRO A 24 17.42 29.94 1.70
N LEU A 25 16.93 28.82 2.25
CA LEU A 25 17.16 28.35 3.63
C LEU A 25 16.75 29.35 4.73
N VAL A 26 15.67 30.12 4.50
CA VAL A 26 15.26 31.22 5.40
C VAL A 26 14.65 30.72 6.70
N ALA A 27 13.84 29.66 6.66
CA ALA A 27 13.21 29.15 7.87
C ALA A 27 12.94 27.64 7.79
N VAL A 28 13.06 26.97 8.93
CA VAL A 28 12.58 25.60 9.14
C VAL A 28 11.34 25.68 10.00
N LEU A 29 10.19 25.37 9.42
CA LEU A 29 8.91 25.45 10.09
C LEU A 29 8.41 24.05 10.46
N PRO A 30 8.31 23.70 11.75
CA PRO A 30 7.64 22.47 12.16
C PRO A 30 6.14 22.60 11.93
N VAL A 31 5.57 21.70 11.13
CA VAL A 31 4.13 21.63 10.84
C VAL A 31 3.63 20.21 11.04
N ALA A 32 2.61 20.08 11.90
CA ALA A 32 1.82 18.87 12.03
C ALA A 32 0.54 19.03 11.20
N LEU A 33 0.33 18.12 10.24
CA LEU A 33 -0.78 18.12 9.30
C LEU A 33 -1.55 16.81 9.40
N ALA A 34 -2.86 16.86 9.17
CA ALA A 34 -3.71 15.71 8.96
C ALA A 34 -4.19 15.75 7.51
N VAL A 35 -3.81 14.76 6.72
CA VAL A 35 -4.26 14.59 5.33
C VAL A 35 -5.32 13.51 5.34
N SER A 36 -6.55 13.83 4.93
CA SER A 36 -7.65 12.89 4.87
C SER A 36 -8.08 12.67 3.43
N VAL A 37 -8.21 11.43 3.00
CA VAL A 37 -8.97 11.10 1.78
C VAL A 37 -10.44 11.18 2.16
N VAL A 38 -11.22 12.03 1.49
CA VAL A 38 -12.66 12.22 1.73
C VAL A 38 -13.47 11.34 0.79
N ARG A 39 -13.03 11.30 -0.47
CA ARG A 39 -13.64 10.48 -1.50
C ARG A 39 -12.57 10.04 -2.48
N PHE A 40 -12.61 8.78 -2.86
CA PHE A 40 -11.83 8.26 -3.97
C PHE A 40 -12.75 7.49 -4.91
N SER A 41 -12.83 7.89 -6.17
CA SER A 41 -13.60 7.20 -7.20
C SER A 41 -12.73 7.02 -8.43
N GLY A 42 -12.78 5.87 -9.09
CA GLY A 42 -12.04 5.67 -10.33
C GLY A 42 -12.22 4.28 -10.89
N THR A 43 -11.76 4.11 -12.13
CA THR A 43 -11.84 2.82 -12.83
C THR A 43 -10.51 2.09 -12.71
N LEU A 44 -10.53 0.94 -12.04
CA LEU A 44 -9.38 0.05 -11.87
C LEU A 44 -9.36 -1.00 -12.99
N SER A 45 -8.29 -1.02 -13.77
CA SER A 45 -7.96 -2.10 -14.70
C SER A 45 -7.10 -3.13 -13.99
N ILE A 46 -7.48 -4.40 -14.08
CA ILE A 46 -6.75 -5.52 -13.47
C ILE A 46 -6.52 -6.56 -14.55
N SER A 47 -5.27 -7.00 -14.68
CA SER A 47 -4.88 -8.06 -15.60
C SER A 47 -4.09 -9.13 -14.86
N PHE A 48 -4.29 -10.37 -15.28
CA PHE A 48 -3.59 -11.52 -14.77
C PHE A 48 -2.64 -12.04 -15.83
N VAL A 49 -1.36 -12.07 -15.50
CA VAL A 49 -0.30 -12.58 -16.37
C VAL A 49 0.10 -13.96 -15.84
N PRO A 50 -0.30 -15.06 -16.50
CA PRO A 50 0.05 -16.39 -16.05
C PRO A 50 1.56 -16.59 -16.13
N GLY A 51 2.13 -17.09 -15.05
CA GLY A 51 3.52 -17.51 -15.00
C GLY A 51 3.74 -18.77 -15.83
N SER A 52 4.92 -18.92 -16.42
CA SER A 52 5.28 -20.14 -17.16
C SER A 52 6.19 -21.02 -16.31
N PRO A 53 5.82 -22.30 -16.09
CA PRO A 53 6.63 -23.23 -15.31
C PRO A 53 7.96 -23.59 -16.01
N LEU A 54 8.02 -23.40 -17.34
CA LEU A 54 9.20 -23.68 -18.15
C LEU A 54 10.31 -22.65 -17.92
N THR A 55 9.94 -21.40 -17.63
CA THR A 55 10.87 -20.28 -17.40
C THR A 55 10.99 -19.90 -15.93
N GLY A 56 10.26 -20.59 -15.04
CA GLY A 56 10.21 -20.27 -13.62
C GLY A 56 9.61 -18.89 -13.32
N SER A 57 8.86 -18.29 -14.25
CA SER A 57 8.28 -16.97 -14.03
C SER A 57 7.06 -17.08 -13.11
N PRO A 58 6.99 -16.25 -12.05
CA PRO A 58 5.85 -16.26 -11.16
C PRO A 58 4.61 -15.74 -11.88
N THR A 59 3.45 -16.22 -11.43
CA THR A 59 2.17 -15.67 -11.87
C THR A 59 2.01 -14.28 -11.27
N THR A 60 1.67 -13.29 -12.09
CA THR A 60 1.62 -11.90 -11.63
C THR A 60 0.28 -11.24 -11.90
N LEU A 61 -0.18 -10.46 -10.93
CA LEU A 61 -1.33 -9.57 -11.04
C LEU A 61 -0.82 -8.16 -11.32
N ALA A 62 -1.25 -7.57 -12.44
CA ALA A 62 -0.96 -6.18 -12.75
C ALA A 62 -2.25 -5.37 -12.64
N PHE A 63 -2.17 -4.19 -12.03
CA PHE A 63 -3.31 -3.27 -11.95
C PHE A 63 -2.88 -1.82 -12.16
N CYS A 64 -3.79 -1.03 -12.73
CA CYS A 64 -3.65 0.40 -12.94
C CYS A 64 -5.01 1.08 -12.87
N PHE A 65 -5.03 2.35 -12.49
CA PHE A 65 -6.20 3.21 -12.57
C PHE A 65 -6.20 3.96 -13.90
N LEU A 66 -7.41 4.20 -14.43
CA LEU A 66 -7.59 5.13 -15.54
C LEU A 66 -7.35 6.58 -15.09
N ASP A 67 -7.16 7.46 -16.07
CA ASP A 67 -6.90 8.89 -15.87
C ASP A 67 -8.13 9.68 -15.39
N ASP A 68 -9.32 9.10 -15.48
CA ASP A 68 -10.60 9.70 -15.08
C ASP A 68 -10.92 9.60 -13.57
N TYR A 69 -9.90 9.32 -12.74
CA TYR A 69 -10.07 9.19 -11.29
C TYR A 69 -10.43 10.53 -10.62
N ARG A 70 -11.13 10.42 -9.49
CA ARG A 70 -11.46 11.51 -8.58
C ARG A 70 -10.88 11.19 -7.22
N LEU A 71 -9.95 12.01 -6.76
CA LEU A 71 -9.34 11.92 -5.44
C LEU A 71 -9.58 13.25 -4.72
N ASP A 72 -10.48 13.26 -3.74
CA ASP A 72 -10.79 14.42 -2.92
C ASP A 72 -10.03 14.33 -1.60
N LEU A 73 -9.18 15.32 -1.33
CA LEU A 73 -8.27 15.37 -0.19
C LEU A 73 -8.62 16.56 0.71
N SER A 74 -8.75 16.29 2.02
CA SER A 74 -8.90 17.31 3.05
C SER A 74 -7.64 17.41 3.89
N ILE A 75 -6.90 18.51 3.74
CA ILE A 75 -5.72 18.81 4.57
C ILE A 75 -6.09 19.76 5.70
N ARG A 76 -5.80 19.36 6.94
CA ARG A 76 -6.03 20.17 8.15
C ARG A 76 -4.74 20.32 8.94
N SER A 77 -4.51 21.49 9.52
CA SER A 77 -3.41 21.69 10.48
C SER A 77 -3.78 21.04 11.82
N LEU A 78 -2.87 20.23 12.37
CA LEU A 78 -2.95 19.72 13.74
C LEU A 78 -2.38 20.71 14.75
N VAL A 79 -1.74 21.78 14.28
CA VAL A 79 -1.20 22.84 15.14
C VAL A 79 -2.33 23.79 15.53
N GLY A 80 -2.60 23.89 16.83
CA GLY A 80 -3.69 24.68 17.40
C GLY A 80 -3.58 26.19 17.21
N SER A 81 -4.61 26.92 17.66
CA SER A 81 -4.88 28.36 17.45
C SER A 81 -3.73 29.35 17.71
N ARG A 82 -2.69 28.97 18.45
CA ARG A 82 -1.51 29.81 18.71
C ARG A 82 -0.53 29.87 17.54
N SER A 83 -0.55 28.89 16.63
CA SER A 83 0.24 28.94 15.40
C SER A 83 -0.63 29.53 14.30
N ARG A 84 -0.76 30.86 14.27
CA ARG A 84 -1.30 31.57 13.10
C ARG A 84 -0.28 31.51 11.96
N LEU A 85 -0.08 30.31 11.42
CA LEU A 85 0.64 30.11 10.18
C LEU A 85 -0.16 30.77 9.05
N GLN A 86 0.34 31.87 8.53
CA GLN A 86 -0.35 32.64 7.48
C GLN A 86 -0.50 31.84 6.17
N ASP A 87 0.33 30.80 5.96
CA ASP A 87 0.40 30.06 4.69
C ASP A 87 -0.17 28.62 4.74
N VAL A 88 -0.99 28.25 5.73
CA VAL A 88 -1.61 26.89 5.79
C VAL A 88 -2.34 26.51 4.50
N PRO A 89 -3.14 27.40 3.85
CA PRO A 89 -3.80 27.07 2.59
C PRO A 89 -2.83 26.76 1.44
N LYS A 90 -1.67 27.44 1.36
CA LYS A 90 -0.67 27.19 0.31
C LYS A 90 0.03 25.85 0.50
N ILE A 91 0.31 25.49 1.76
CA ILE A 91 0.91 24.20 2.10
C ILE A 91 -0.06 23.07 1.77
N ALA A 92 -1.36 23.24 2.08
CA ALA A 92 -2.40 22.28 1.72
C ALA A 92 -2.43 22.05 0.20
N GLN A 93 -2.47 23.13 -0.59
CA GLN A 93 -2.44 23.04 -2.06
C GLN A 93 -1.18 22.35 -2.60
N LEU A 94 -0.01 22.62 -2.01
CA LEU A 94 1.24 21.97 -2.41
C LEU A 94 1.20 20.46 -2.15
N ILE A 95 0.67 20.05 -1.00
CA ILE A 95 0.57 18.65 -0.61
C ILE A 95 -0.44 17.92 -1.48
N GLU A 96 -1.60 18.54 -1.73
CA GLU A 96 -2.62 18.03 -2.64
C GLU A 96 -2.02 17.79 -4.03
N ALA A 97 -1.40 18.82 -4.63
CA ALA A 97 -0.73 18.70 -5.93
C ALA A 97 0.33 17.58 -5.93
N ARG A 98 1.14 17.49 -4.87
CA ARG A 98 2.18 16.45 -4.76
C ARG A 98 1.58 15.05 -4.64
N LEU A 99 0.47 14.88 -3.95
CA LEU A 99 -0.22 13.60 -3.79
C LEU A 99 -0.86 13.16 -5.11
N HIS A 100 -1.48 14.08 -5.85
CA HIS A 100 -1.97 13.82 -7.20
C HIS A 100 -0.83 13.39 -8.12
N THR A 101 0.27 14.16 -8.18
CA THR A 101 1.43 13.78 -8.99
C THR A 101 2.01 12.42 -8.56
N TRP A 102 2.09 12.14 -7.26
CA TRP A 102 2.58 10.86 -6.75
C TRP A 102 1.67 9.69 -7.18
N PHE A 103 0.36 9.91 -7.21
CA PHE A 103 -0.63 8.91 -7.61
C PHE A 103 -0.56 8.68 -9.12
N ASP A 104 -0.51 9.76 -9.92
CA ASP A 104 -0.34 9.70 -11.37
C ASP A 104 0.95 8.96 -11.75
N GLU A 105 2.04 9.28 -11.06
CA GLU A 105 3.35 8.65 -11.27
C GLU A 105 3.44 7.21 -10.76
N ARG A 106 2.46 6.63 -10.09
CA ARG A 106 2.61 5.25 -9.57
C ARG A 106 1.50 4.33 -9.97
N CYS A 107 0.28 4.83 -10.03
CA CYS A 107 -0.91 4.01 -10.05
C CYS A 107 -1.81 4.29 -11.26
N VAL A 108 -1.57 5.37 -12.01
CA VAL A 108 -2.39 5.76 -13.17
C VAL A 108 -1.69 5.39 -14.49
N GLU A 109 -2.46 5.02 -15.51
CA GLU A 109 -1.95 4.74 -16.85
C GLU A 109 -1.03 5.86 -17.38
N PRO A 110 0.09 5.52 -18.04
CA PRO A 110 0.52 4.20 -18.52
C PRO A 110 1.25 3.34 -17.45
N ARG A 111 1.29 3.79 -16.20
CA ARG A 111 1.97 3.06 -15.12
C ARG A 111 1.03 2.04 -14.50
N PHE A 112 1.59 0.89 -14.16
CA PHE A 112 0.87 -0.19 -13.52
C PHE A 112 1.71 -0.76 -12.39
N GLN A 113 1.03 -1.20 -11.34
CA GLN A 113 1.65 -1.92 -10.24
C GLN A 113 1.52 -3.40 -10.51
N GLN A 114 2.63 -4.12 -10.36
CA GLN A 114 2.72 -5.55 -10.58
C GLN A 114 2.98 -6.24 -9.22
N ILE A 115 2.16 -7.25 -8.89
CA ILE A 115 2.21 -8.03 -7.65
C ILE A 115 2.33 -9.51 -8.00
N GLU A 116 3.40 -10.16 -7.52
CA GLU A 116 3.56 -11.61 -7.64
C GLU A 116 2.53 -12.33 -6.77
N LEU A 117 1.78 -13.23 -7.41
CA LEU A 117 0.79 -14.02 -6.73
C LEU A 117 1.40 -15.31 -6.19
N PRO A 118 0.98 -15.77 -5.00
CA PRO A 118 1.37 -17.08 -4.50
C PRO A 118 0.83 -18.17 -5.43
N SER A 119 1.43 -19.37 -5.37
CA SER A 119 0.93 -20.51 -6.13
C SER A 119 -0.50 -20.85 -5.70
N LEU A 120 -1.46 -20.67 -6.62
CA LEU A 120 -2.89 -20.94 -6.37
C LEU A 120 -3.26 -22.43 -6.49
N TRP A 121 -2.30 -23.29 -6.85
CA TRP A 121 -2.56 -24.71 -6.99
C TRP A 121 -2.67 -25.40 -5.62
N PRO A 122 -3.70 -26.24 -5.38
CA PRO A 122 -3.81 -27.01 -4.15
C PRO A 122 -2.54 -27.82 -3.90
N ARG A 123 -1.94 -27.63 -2.72
CA ARG A 123 -0.81 -28.40 -2.22
C ARG A 123 -1.20 -29.02 -0.89
N LYS A 124 -0.67 -30.20 -0.56
CA LYS A 124 -0.90 -30.91 0.72
C LYS A 124 -0.71 -29.94 1.91
N LYS A 125 0.34 -29.12 1.86
CA LYS A 125 0.65 -28.08 2.87
C LYS A 125 -0.30 -26.87 2.93
N ASN A 126 -1.05 -26.58 1.87
CA ASN A 126 -2.00 -25.46 1.83
C ASN A 126 -3.43 -25.91 2.13
N THR A 127 -3.64 -27.21 2.32
CA THR A 127 -4.94 -27.79 2.63
C THR A 127 -5.11 -27.82 4.15
N ARG A 128 -6.11 -27.12 4.67
CA ARG A 128 -6.41 -27.08 6.11
C ARG A 128 -6.63 -28.52 6.63
N GLY A 129 -5.75 -29.01 7.52
CA GLY A 129 -5.75 -30.39 8.04
C GLY A 129 -4.72 -31.33 7.37
N GLY A 130 -3.83 -30.83 6.51
CA GLY A 130 -2.79 -31.64 5.85
C GLY A 130 -1.56 -31.96 6.70
N GLU A 131 -1.42 -31.35 7.88
CA GLU A 131 -0.25 -31.46 8.78
C GLU A 131 -0.40 -32.63 9.78
N ASP A 132 -1.62 -33.06 10.07
CA ASP A 132 -1.90 -34.07 11.12
C ASP A 132 -1.55 -35.51 10.72
N LEU A 133 -1.06 -35.74 9.50
CA LEU A 133 -0.77 -37.08 8.97
C LEU A 133 0.73 -37.46 8.98
N ASP A 134 1.65 -36.52 9.21
CA ASP A 134 3.11 -36.80 9.19
C ASP A 134 3.73 -36.94 10.59
N ALA A 135 3.05 -36.51 11.66
CA ALA A 135 3.57 -36.60 13.03
C ALA A 135 3.43 -38.01 13.66
N GLY A 136 2.85 -38.98 12.94
CA GLY A 136 2.48 -40.29 13.47
C GLY A 136 3.39 -41.48 13.12
N SER A 137 4.46 -41.30 12.33
CA SER A 137 5.21 -42.45 11.78
C SER A 137 6.67 -42.60 12.21
N GLU A 138 7.14 -41.96 13.28
CA GLU A 138 8.54 -42.11 13.75
C GLU A 138 8.73 -42.67 15.17
N VAL A 139 7.71 -43.24 15.81
CA VAL A 139 7.88 -43.94 17.11
C VAL A 139 7.50 -45.41 16.97
N GLY A 140 8.46 -46.22 16.51
CA GLY A 140 8.31 -47.66 16.39
C GLY A 140 9.64 -48.43 16.34
N GLY A 141 10.71 -47.87 16.91
CA GLY A 141 11.95 -48.58 17.18
C GLY A 141 11.93 -49.12 18.61
N MET A 142 11.26 -50.25 18.86
CA MET A 142 11.29 -50.94 20.15
C MET A 142 12.15 -52.19 20.02
N GLY A 143 13.26 -52.18 20.75
CA GLY A 143 14.30 -53.20 20.71
C GLY A 143 13.80 -54.58 21.17
N TRP A 144 14.33 -55.61 20.53
CA TRP A 144 14.27 -56.98 21.02
C TRP A 144 15.58 -57.24 21.77
N GLU A 145 15.54 -57.07 23.09
CA GLU A 145 16.52 -57.64 24.02
C GLU A 145 16.08 -59.08 24.33
N GLY A 146 17.04 -60.00 24.31
CA GLY A 146 16.81 -61.44 24.38
C GLY A 146 16.64 -62.01 25.78
N GLU A 147 16.06 -63.21 25.82
CA GLU A 147 16.13 -64.31 26.80
C GLU A 147 15.30 -65.43 26.14
N GLU A 148 15.70 -66.70 25.98
CA GLU A 148 16.75 -67.58 26.52
C GLU A 148 17.32 -68.49 25.40
#